data_AF-A0A1H3JP59-F1
#
_entry.id   AF-A0A1H3JP59-F1
#
_cell.length_a   1.000
_cell.length_b   1.000
_cell.length_c   1.000
_cell.angle_alpha   90.00
_cell.angle_beta   90.00
_cell.angle_gamma   90.00
#
_symmetry.space_group_name_H-M   'P 1'
#
loop_
_entity.id
_entity.type
_entity.pdbx_description
1 polymer ?
#
loop_
_entity_poly.entity_id
_entity_poly.type
_entity_poly.pdbx_seq_one_letter_code
_entity_poly.pdbx_strand_id
1 'polypeptide(L)'
;MELFESDKVELEPPQNPGRFSLPEETGQIELMEDAQDWLEKALMVDMIGSLLGYMPNFTVGSSVVSPTVETTWGSSNLMSALSLFSHGFRGNASQDSTSSNQDSILGQWTRRAEDWALQQQLALKELEQIDAQITAAEIRIQLAERELATHDRQIEQAAAVEEFLRDKFTNQELYAWMRGRIAGIFFQTYKLAYDQAKRAEKALRYEHGLASTNHIKFGYWDSLRQGLLAGEQLHHDLKRLEQAHLDQNRRHYELTRHISLLQLDPLALIALRTTGRCTFALPEALFDMDCPGHYFRRIKTVAVSIPCVTGPYTSVNCTLTLLKSRVRTSATPGGGYERNENGDDTRFRDDFGSLQSIVTSSAQNDSGLFETNLRDERYLPFEGAGAISEWRLELPNEYRQFDYDTISDVILHLRYTACEGGGALRTAAAAWVGEQVEKAAAAGSVRFLSMRHDFPSEWARFKAAPMGDEQNEATLSITLKEEHYPFWARAVSDKSLQEVWIYVAPAEKPSGPITVRLPVDGSEEIQASLQALGSSFGNLLGGSFGDTLPPVLGQWTLHLTDNSIDDLWLVIKWGGRIADTVSR
;
A
#
# COMPACT_ATOMS: atom_id res chain seq x y z
N MET A 1 -0.98 75.12 -26.90
CA MET A 1 -0.98 75.85 -28.18
C MET A 1 -1.71 77.15 -27.87
N GLU A 2 -1.01 78.27 -28.03
CA GLU A 2 -1.24 79.60 -27.41
C GLU A 2 -0.54 79.81 -26.07
N LEU A 3 0.12 80.97 -25.99
CA LEU A 3 0.96 81.57 -24.95
C LEU A 3 2.47 81.51 -25.21
N PHE A 4 3.02 82.72 -25.37
CA PHE A 4 4.42 83.13 -25.55
C PHE A 4 4.93 83.21 -27.00
N GLU A 5 4.30 84.12 -27.75
CA GLU A 5 5.03 84.97 -28.69
C GLU A 5 6.01 85.82 -27.86
N SER A 6 7.28 85.39 -27.78
CA SER A 6 8.34 86.24 -27.22
C SER A 6 8.73 87.26 -28.29
N ASP A 7 8.44 88.53 -28.01
CA ASP A 7 8.94 89.66 -28.78
C ASP A 7 10.46 89.52 -28.91
N LYS A 8 10.93 89.20 -30.12
CA LYS A 8 12.35 89.28 -30.46
C LYS A 8 12.77 90.73 -30.42
N VAL A 9 13.26 91.16 -29.26
CA VAL A 9 13.93 92.44 -29.09
C VAL A 9 15.33 92.29 -29.69
N GLU A 10 15.45 92.52 -31.01
CA GLU A 10 16.74 92.73 -31.67
C GLU A 10 17.32 94.06 -31.18
N LEU A 11 18.24 94.00 -30.23
CA LEU A 11 19.03 95.14 -29.79
C LEU A 11 20.34 95.16 -30.58
N GLU A 12 20.47 96.16 -31.45
CA GLU A 12 21.70 96.43 -32.19
C GLU A 12 22.89 96.68 -31.25
N PRO A 13 24.10 96.21 -31.59
CA PRO A 13 25.29 96.50 -30.81
C PRO A 13 25.57 98.01 -30.78
N PRO A 14 26.09 98.56 -29.67
CA PRO A 14 26.29 100.01 -29.53
C PRO A 14 27.30 100.53 -30.56
N GLN A 15 26.81 101.29 -31.54
CA GLN A 15 27.60 101.86 -32.64
C GLN A 15 28.38 103.14 -32.27
N ASN A 16 28.47 103.51 -30.99
CA ASN A 16 29.16 104.74 -30.60
C ASN A 16 29.67 104.71 -29.15
N PRO A 17 31.00 104.68 -28.91
CA PRO A 17 31.58 104.63 -27.56
C PRO A 17 31.31 105.90 -26.72
N GLY A 18 30.92 107.02 -27.35
CA GLY A 18 30.63 108.28 -26.64
C GLY A 18 29.23 108.43 -26.03
N ARG A 19 28.33 107.43 -26.18
CA ARG A 19 26.92 107.57 -25.74
C ARG A 19 26.68 107.22 -24.26
N PHE A 20 27.63 106.57 -23.59
CA PHE A 20 27.48 106.05 -22.23
C PHE A 20 28.57 106.54 -21.27
N SER A 21 29.11 107.74 -21.50
CA SER A 21 30.03 108.40 -20.55
C SER A 21 29.25 109.15 -19.47
N LEU A 22 29.74 109.09 -18.23
CA LEU A 22 29.19 109.89 -17.14
C LEU A 22 29.53 111.38 -17.36
N PRO A 23 28.69 112.33 -16.90
CA PRO A 23 29.02 113.75 -16.99
C PRO A 23 30.39 114.11 -16.35
N GLU A 24 30.77 113.40 -15.30
CA GLU A 24 32.07 113.53 -14.63
C GLU A 24 33.23 113.01 -15.48
N GLU A 25 33.00 111.95 -16.27
CA GLU A 25 33.98 111.35 -17.18
C GLU A 25 34.24 112.25 -18.40
N THR A 26 33.19 112.84 -18.98
CA THR A 26 33.33 113.86 -20.03
C THR A 26 34.01 115.12 -19.49
N GLY A 27 33.62 115.55 -18.29
CA GLY A 27 34.25 116.70 -17.61
C GLY A 27 35.73 116.48 -17.31
N GLN A 28 36.17 115.23 -17.06
CA GLN A 28 37.59 114.90 -16.90
C GLN A 28 38.40 115.16 -18.17
N ILE A 29 37.87 114.81 -19.35
CA ILE A 29 38.55 115.06 -20.63
C ILE A 29 38.57 116.56 -20.93
N GLU A 30 37.46 117.27 -20.71
CA GLU A 30 37.38 118.73 -20.87
C GLU A 30 38.38 119.46 -19.95
N LEU A 31 38.48 119.06 -18.67
CA LEU A 31 39.49 119.62 -17.75
C LEU A 31 40.92 119.31 -18.18
N MET A 32 41.18 118.18 -18.85
CA MET A 32 42.51 117.84 -19.39
C MET A 32 42.82 118.67 -20.65
N GLU A 33 41.84 118.94 -21.51
CA GLU A 33 41.99 119.86 -22.64
C GLU A 33 42.21 121.31 -22.18
N ASP A 34 41.43 121.79 -21.20
CA ASP A 34 41.61 123.11 -20.58
C ASP A 34 42.99 123.23 -19.93
N ALA A 35 43.43 122.19 -19.20
CA ALA A 35 44.77 122.17 -18.60
C ALA A 35 45.88 122.22 -19.66
N GLN A 36 45.68 121.60 -20.82
CA GLN A 36 46.60 121.67 -21.95
C GLN A 36 46.67 123.10 -22.53
N ASP A 37 45.53 123.77 -22.71
CA ASP A 37 45.47 125.16 -23.19
C ASP A 37 46.13 126.14 -22.20
N TRP A 38 45.96 125.93 -20.89
CA TRP A 38 46.67 126.69 -19.86
C TRP A 38 48.19 126.43 -19.86
N LEU A 39 48.64 125.19 -20.08
CA LEU A 39 50.07 124.86 -20.20
C LEU A 39 50.72 125.53 -21.41
N GLU A 40 50.03 125.57 -22.55
CA GLU A 40 50.51 126.26 -23.77
C GLU A 40 50.63 127.77 -23.55
N LYS A 41 49.62 128.39 -22.92
CA LYS A 41 49.65 129.81 -22.52
C LYS A 41 50.75 130.10 -21.51
N ALA A 42 50.95 129.24 -20.51
CA ALA A 42 52.02 129.40 -19.54
C ALA A 42 53.41 129.34 -20.21
N LEU A 43 53.60 128.43 -21.17
CA LEU A 43 54.83 128.34 -21.96
C LEU A 43 55.10 129.65 -22.72
N MET A 44 54.07 130.26 -23.29
CA MET A 44 54.17 131.57 -23.96
C MET A 44 54.51 132.71 -22.98
N VAL A 45 53.90 132.72 -21.81
CA VAL A 45 54.16 133.74 -20.77
C VAL A 45 55.57 133.62 -20.21
N ASP A 46 56.05 132.40 -19.94
CA ASP A 46 57.44 132.16 -19.52
C ASP A 46 58.44 132.58 -20.60
N MET A 47 58.10 132.38 -21.88
CA MET A 47 58.90 132.91 -23.00
C MET A 47 59.00 134.44 -22.99
N ILE A 48 57.91 135.16 -22.71
CA ILE A 48 57.90 136.63 -22.64
C ILE A 48 58.61 137.12 -21.36
N GLY A 49 58.37 136.48 -20.22
CA GLY A 49 58.97 136.85 -18.93
C GLY A 49 60.49 136.72 -18.93
N SER A 50 61.02 135.65 -19.54
CA SER A 50 62.46 135.47 -19.72
C SER A 50 63.08 136.51 -20.67
N LEU A 51 62.32 137.00 -21.67
CA LEU A 51 62.73 138.08 -22.57
C LEU A 51 62.78 139.45 -21.86
N LEU A 52 61.84 139.72 -20.95
CA LEU A 52 61.83 140.94 -20.13
C LEU A 52 62.97 140.97 -19.10
N GLY A 53 63.42 139.82 -18.63
CA GLY A 53 64.63 139.68 -17.80
C GLY A 53 65.92 140.17 -18.48
N TYR A 54 65.88 140.47 -19.78
CA TYR A 54 67.02 140.98 -20.55
C TYR A 54 67.23 142.51 -20.42
N MET A 55 66.29 143.28 -19.83
CA MET A 55 66.38 144.75 -19.73
C MET A 55 67.12 145.24 -18.46
N PRO A 56 68.02 146.25 -18.54
CA PRO A 56 68.75 146.77 -17.38
C PRO A 56 67.88 147.64 -16.45
N ASN A 57 68.15 147.60 -15.15
CA ASN A 57 67.41 148.33 -14.10
C ASN A 57 68.13 149.63 -13.67
N PHE A 58 67.41 150.72 -13.39
CA PHE A 58 67.96 152.03 -12.95
C PHE A 58 67.47 152.41 -11.53
N THR A 59 68.34 152.97 -10.68
CA THR A 59 68.02 153.40 -9.29
C THR A 59 68.48 154.84 -9.05
N VAL A 60 67.69 155.71 -8.38
CA VAL A 60 68.02 157.13 -8.07
C VAL A 60 67.71 157.48 -6.60
N GLY A 61 68.63 158.15 -5.89
CA GLY A 61 68.45 158.68 -4.52
C GLY A 61 69.12 160.07 -4.33
N SER A 62 68.63 160.90 -3.40
CA SER A 62 69.08 162.30 -3.21
C SER A 62 69.90 162.55 -1.92
N SER A 63 71.05 163.22 -2.03
CA SER A 63 71.74 163.93 -0.93
C SER A 63 71.94 165.42 -1.29
N VAL A 64 72.06 166.30 -0.28
CA VAL A 64 71.64 167.72 -0.27
C VAL A 64 72.52 168.72 -1.07
N VAL A 65 73.55 168.32 -1.81
CA VAL A 65 74.31 169.25 -2.70
C VAL A 65 74.83 168.53 -3.97
N SER A 66 74.10 168.67 -5.10
CA SER A 66 74.36 168.21 -6.50
C SER A 66 74.24 166.68 -6.83
N PRO A 67 73.78 166.29 -8.05
CA PRO A 67 73.44 164.90 -8.40
C PRO A 67 74.56 164.13 -9.15
N THR A 68 74.69 162.83 -8.89
CA THR A 68 75.43 161.84 -9.72
C THR A 68 74.54 160.59 -9.97
N VAL A 69 74.67 159.96 -11.15
CA VAL A 69 73.95 158.75 -11.60
C VAL A 69 75.00 157.67 -11.93
N GLU A 70 74.85 156.44 -11.39
CA GLU A 70 75.65 155.25 -11.75
C GLU A 70 74.76 154.13 -12.32
N THR A 71 75.27 153.33 -13.26
CA THR A 71 74.60 152.18 -13.91
C THR A 71 75.48 150.92 -13.88
N THR A 72 74.92 149.72 -13.67
CA THR A 72 75.65 148.42 -13.57
C THR A 72 75.08 147.35 -14.54
N TRP A 73 75.95 146.49 -15.13
CA TRP A 73 75.57 145.38 -16.06
C TRP A 73 76.40 144.10 -15.75
N GLY A 74 75.79 142.89 -15.64
CA GLY A 74 76.53 141.63 -15.39
C GLY A 74 75.73 140.31 -15.41
N SER A 75 76.42 139.20 -15.77
CA SER A 75 76.18 137.72 -15.85
C SER A 75 74.81 137.02 -15.59
N SER A 76 73.74 137.65 -15.11
CA SER A 76 72.45 136.98 -14.87
C SER A 76 71.67 136.60 -16.14
N ASN A 77 72.06 137.13 -17.31
CA ASN A 77 71.22 137.10 -18.50
C ASN A 77 71.43 135.88 -19.42
N LEU A 78 72.50 135.09 -19.23
CA LEU A 78 72.81 133.93 -20.09
C LEU A 78 72.15 132.61 -19.61
N MET A 79 71.90 132.49 -18.30
CA MET A 79 71.26 131.31 -17.69
C MET A 79 69.76 131.23 -18.00
N SER A 80 69.14 132.37 -18.28
CA SER A 80 67.74 132.50 -18.71
C SER A 80 67.51 131.97 -20.14
N ALA A 81 68.53 131.92 -20.99
CA ALA A 81 68.40 131.45 -22.38
C ALA A 81 68.49 129.92 -22.51
N LEU A 82 69.31 129.24 -21.70
CA LEU A 82 69.39 127.78 -21.74
C LEU A 82 68.17 127.10 -21.10
N SER A 83 67.56 127.75 -20.12
CA SER A 83 66.32 127.28 -19.51
C SER A 83 65.16 127.29 -20.52
N LEU A 84 65.09 128.24 -21.45
CA LEU A 84 64.06 128.31 -22.51
C LEU A 84 63.94 127.02 -23.33
N PHE A 85 65.06 126.48 -23.85
CA PHE A 85 65.02 125.27 -24.67
C PHE A 85 64.59 124.03 -23.86
N SER A 86 64.98 123.94 -22.58
CA SER A 86 64.55 122.84 -21.71
C SER A 86 63.06 122.92 -21.36
N HIS A 87 62.53 124.14 -21.14
CA HIS A 87 61.09 124.34 -20.88
C HIS A 87 60.25 124.03 -22.13
N GLY A 88 60.73 124.36 -23.34
CA GLY A 88 60.06 123.99 -24.60
C GLY A 88 59.94 122.47 -24.79
N PHE A 89 61.03 121.71 -24.60
CA PHE A 89 60.97 120.25 -24.70
C PHE A 89 60.13 119.59 -23.59
N ARG A 90 60.16 120.15 -22.37
CA ARG A 90 59.28 119.69 -21.28
C ARG A 90 57.81 120.00 -21.56
N GLY A 91 57.52 121.14 -22.19
CA GLY A 91 56.18 121.51 -22.63
C GLY A 91 55.61 120.52 -23.64
N ASN A 92 56.34 120.25 -24.72
CA ASN A 92 55.89 119.28 -25.74
C ASN A 92 55.76 117.86 -25.17
N ALA A 93 56.71 117.41 -24.33
CA ALA A 93 56.60 116.11 -23.68
C ALA A 93 55.40 116.03 -22.71
N SER A 94 55.07 117.14 -22.04
CA SER A 94 53.88 117.24 -21.19
C SER A 94 52.59 117.21 -22.01
N GLN A 95 52.58 117.84 -23.19
CA GLN A 95 51.45 117.81 -24.12
C GLN A 95 51.20 116.39 -24.64
N ASP A 96 52.22 115.74 -25.19
CA ASP A 96 52.13 114.36 -25.69
C ASP A 96 51.75 113.38 -24.57
N SER A 97 52.24 113.59 -23.35
CA SER A 97 51.84 112.79 -22.18
C SER A 97 50.38 113.00 -21.80
N THR A 98 49.83 114.20 -21.97
CA THR A 98 48.43 114.50 -21.66
C THR A 98 47.50 113.90 -22.71
N SER A 99 47.84 114.06 -23.99
CA SER A 99 47.09 113.43 -25.09
C SER A 99 47.17 111.90 -25.05
N SER A 100 48.33 111.32 -24.73
CA SER A 100 48.48 109.87 -24.48
C SER A 100 47.61 109.39 -23.30
N ASN A 101 47.50 110.19 -22.23
CA ASN A 101 46.62 109.87 -21.12
C ASN A 101 45.14 109.96 -21.51
N GLN A 102 44.73 110.95 -22.33
CA GLN A 102 43.38 111.03 -22.87
C GLN A 102 43.05 109.81 -23.75
N ASP A 103 43.94 109.44 -24.67
CA ASP A 103 43.78 108.25 -25.52
C ASP A 103 43.70 106.95 -24.68
N SER A 104 44.48 106.87 -23.60
CA SER A 104 44.41 105.75 -22.65
C SER A 104 43.05 105.68 -21.94
N ILE A 105 42.49 106.81 -21.53
CA ILE A 105 41.16 106.90 -20.91
C ILE A 105 40.07 106.50 -21.91
N LEU A 106 40.10 107.04 -23.13
CA LEU A 106 39.16 106.69 -24.20
C LEU A 106 39.27 105.21 -24.60
N GLY A 107 40.50 104.66 -24.64
CA GLY A 107 40.75 103.24 -24.86
C GLY A 107 40.18 102.36 -23.75
N GLN A 108 40.23 102.81 -22.48
CA GLN A 108 39.61 102.11 -21.36
C GLN A 108 38.07 102.14 -21.43
N TRP A 109 37.47 103.27 -21.80
CA TRP A 109 36.02 103.35 -21.99
C TRP A 109 35.54 102.45 -23.12
N THR A 110 36.27 102.39 -24.22
CA THR A 110 35.95 101.51 -25.35
C THR A 110 36.00 100.04 -24.92
N ARG A 111 37.05 99.61 -24.22
CA ARG A 111 37.14 98.23 -23.68
C ARG A 111 36.02 97.93 -22.67
N ARG A 112 35.67 98.89 -21.81
CA ARG A 112 34.56 98.74 -20.86
C ARG A 112 33.22 98.59 -21.58
N ALA A 113 33.00 99.36 -22.64
CA ALA A 113 31.80 99.25 -23.46
C ALA A 113 31.74 97.90 -24.20
N GLU A 114 32.87 97.41 -24.72
CA GLU A 114 32.98 96.06 -25.29
C GLU A 114 32.70 94.96 -24.25
N ASP A 115 33.25 95.08 -23.03
CA ASP A 115 33.01 94.16 -21.92
C ASP A 115 31.52 94.14 -21.52
N TRP A 116 30.87 95.31 -21.42
CA TRP A 116 29.43 95.40 -21.15
C TRP A 116 28.60 94.78 -22.27
N ALA A 117 28.95 95.04 -23.53
CA ALA A 117 28.28 94.42 -24.68
C ALA A 117 28.44 92.89 -24.67
N LEU A 118 29.63 92.39 -24.34
CA LEU A 118 29.88 90.95 -24.18
C LEU A 118 29.07 90.36 -23.02
N GLN A 119 29.04 91.00 -21.85
CA GLN A 119 28.24 90.56 -20.70
C GLN A 119 26.75 90.54 -21.03
N GLN A 120 26.26 91.55 -21.76
CA GLN A 120 24.87 91.58 -22.23
C GLN A 120 24.59 90.41 -23.18
N GLN A 121 25.47 90.14 -24.16
CA GLN A 121 25.30 89.03 -25.10
C GLN A 121 25.36 87.66 -24.40
N LEU A 122 26.26 87.49 -23.43
CA LEU A 122 26.35 86.27 -22.62
C LEU A 122 25.06 86.06 -21.83
N ALA A 123 24.56 87.10 -21.15
CA ALA A 123 23.30 87.04 -20.41
C ALA A 123 22.10 86.69 -21.31
N LEU A 124 22.03 87.25 -22.53
CA LEU A 124 21.01 86.89 -23.51
C LEU A 124 21.11 85.41 -23.92
N LYS A 125 22.32 84.87 -24.10
CA LYS A 125 22.52 83.44 -24.40
C LYS A 125 22.22 82.53 -23.22
N GLU A 126 22.51 82.96 -22.00
CA GLU A 126 22.09 82.27 -20.79
C GLU A 126 20.57 82.23 -20.64
N LEU A 127 19.86 83.32 -20.98
CA LEU A 127 18.39 83.34 -21.02
C LEU A 127 17.84 82.32 -22.04
N GLU A 128 18.37 82.29 -23.28
CA GLU A 128 17.98 81.28 -24.28
C GLU A 128 18.24 79.84 -23.77
N GLN A 129 19.35 79.61 -23.06
CA GLN A 129 19.66 78.30 -22.47
C GLN A 129 18.69 77.95 -21.34
N ILE A 130 18.33 78.91 -20.49
CA ILE A 130 17.37 78.71 -19.40
C ILE A 130 15.98 78.38 -19.97
N ASP A 131 15.53 79.06 -21.01
CA ASP A 131 14.24 78.77 -21.67
C ASP A 131 14.20 77.34 -22.21
N ALA A 132 15.30 76.86 -22.81
CA ALA A 132 15.42 75.48 -23.25
C ALA A 132 15.41 74.49 -22.07
N GLN A 133 16.03 74.83 -20.94
CA GLN A 133 15.99 74.02 -19.71
C GLN A 133 14.59 73.98 -19.09
N ILE A 134 13.86 75.09 -19.09
CA ILE A 134 12.46 75.16 -18.63
C ILE A 134 11.60 74.23 -19.49
N THR A 135 11.71 74.34 -20.81
CA THR A 135 10.99 73.46 -21.75
C THR A 135 11.33 71.98 -21.51
N ALA A 136 12.61 71.65 -21.30
CA ALA A 136 13.02 70.29 -20.97
C ALA A 136 12.47 69.81 -19.61
N ALA A 137 12.36 70.69 -18.62
CA ALA A 137 11.78 70.37 -17.32
C ALA A 137 10.26 70.14 -17.43
N GLU A 138 9.54 70.93 -18.22
CA GLU A 138 8.12 70.72 -18.50
C GLU A 138 7.87 69.36 -19.18
N ILE A 139 8.71 68.97 -20.14
CA ILE A 139 8.64 67.63 -20.77
C ILE A 139 8.87 66.53 -19.72
N ARG A 140 9.81 66.72 -18.77
CA ARG A 140 10.04 65.74 -17.69
C ARG A 140 8.83 65.61 -16.78
N ILE A 141 8.12 66.71 -16.49
CA ILE A 141 6.86 66.67 -15.73
C ILE A 141 5.82 65.85 -16.49
N GLN A 142 5.61 66.12 -17.77
CA GLN A 142 4.67 65.36 -18.61
C GLN A 142 5.04 63.87 -18.72
N LEU A 143 6.33 63.54 -18.78
CA LEU A 143 6.81 62.16 -18.78
C LEU A 143 6.48 61.47 -17.45
N ALA A 144 6.79 62.11 -16.32
CA ALA A 144 6.50 61.58 -15.00
C ALA A 144 4.99 61.37 -14.76
N GLU A 145 4.14 62.29 -15.26
CA GLU A 145 2.68 62.13 -15.22
C GLU A 145 2.19 60.91 -16.03
N ARG A 146 2.78 60.66 -17.21
CA ARG A 146 2.47 59.46 -18.01
C ARG A 146 2.99 58.17 -17.40
N GLU A 147 4.17 58.21 -16.78
CA GLU A 147 4.72 57.07 -16.03
C GLU A 147 3.81 56.72 -14.84
N LEU A 148 3.33 57.72 -14.10
CA LEU A 148 2.34 57.54 -13.04
C LEU A 148 1.06 56.88 -13.56
N ALA A 149 0.47 57.41 -14.63
CA ALA A 149 -0.73 56.83 -15.24
C ALA A 149 -0.51 55.39 -15.75
N THR A 150 0.69 55.08 -16.22
CA THR A 150 1.06 53.72 -16.64
C THR A 150 1.16 52.78 -15.43
N HIS A 151 1.75 53.24 -14.32
CA HIS A 151 1.81 52.48 -13.08
C HIS A 151 0.43 52.25 -12.48
N ASP A 152 -0.43 53.26 -12.45
CA ASP A 152 -1.83 53.12 -12.00
C ASP A 152 -2.57 52.07 -12.84
N ARG A 153 -2.38 52.09 -14.16
CA ARG A 153 -2.99 51.09 -15.04
C ARG A 153 -2.44 49.68 -14.81
N GLN A 154 -1.15 49.55 -14.53
CA GLN A 154 -0.54 48.26 -14.17
C GLN A 154 -1.12 47.72 -12.85
N ILE A 155 -1.34 48.58 -11.87
CA ILE A 155 -1.98 48.22 -10.60
C ILE A 155 -3.41 47.72 -10.85
N GLU A 156 -4.19 48.45 -11.64
CA GLU A 156 -5.55 48.03 -12.00
C GLU A 156 -5.58 46.67 -12.73
N GLN A 157 -4.67 46.46 -13.69
CA GLN A 157 -4.58 45.19 -14.41
C GLN A 157 -4.17 44.04 -13.49
N ALA A 158 -3.20 44.26 -12.60
CA ALA A 158 -2.77 43.27 -11.63
C ALA A 158 -3.92 42.90 -10.65
N ALA A 159 -4.67 43.90 -10.18
CA ALA A 159 -5.85 43.68 -9.34
C ALA A 159 -6.92 42.87 -10.07
N ALA A 160 -7.22 43.17 -11.33
CA ALA A 160 -8.18 42.42 -12.14
C ALA A 160 -7.75 40.95 -12.37
N VAL A 161 -6.45 40.70 -12.55
CA VAL A 161 -5.90 39.34 -12.66
C VAL A 161 -6.03 38.59 -11.33
N GLU A 162 -5.75 39.25 -10.21
CA GLU A 162 -5.91 38.66 -8.88
C GLU A 162 -7.38 38.28 -8.62
N GLU A 163 -8.31 39.20 -8.88
CA GLU A 163 -9.75 38.97 -8.75
C GLU A 163 -10.19 37.77 -9.59
N PHE A 164 -9.79 37.71 -10.86
CA PHE A 164 -10.06 36.55 -11.72
C PHE A 164 -9.49 35.24 -11.16
N LEU A 165 -8.27 35.24 -10.62
CA LEU A 165 -7.65 34.04 -10.04
C LEU A 165 -8.34 33.56 -8.75
N ARG A 166 -8.94 34.48 -7.99
CA ARG A 166 -9.73 34.18 -6.78
C ARG A 166 -11.14 33.70 -7.12
N ASP A 167 -11.81 34.37 -8.04
CA ASP A 167 -13.23 34.18 -8.33
C ASP A 167 -13.51 33.11 -9.39
N LYS A 168 -12.51 32.74 -10.21
CA LYS A 168 -12.67 31.63 -11.13
C LYS A 168 -13.10 30.36 -10.38
N PHE A 169 -13.93 29.56 -11.01
CA PHE A 169 -14.43 28.32 -10.41
C PHE A 169 -13.28 27.33 -10.06
N THR A 170 -12.25 27.24 -10.90
CA THR A 170 -11.07 26.37 -10.67
C THR A 170 -10.04 27.03 -9.75
N ASN A 171 -10.51 27.59 -8.65
CA ASN A 171 -9.67 28.21 -7.63
C ASN A 171 -9.09 27.18 -6.65
N GLN A 172 -8.31 27.67 -5.68
CA GLN A 172 -7.68 26.84 -4.65
C GLN A 172 -8.69 26.10 -3.77
N GLU A 173 -9.86 26.68 -3.51
CA GLU A 173 -10.90 26.06 -2.67
C GLU A 173 -11.46 24.81 -3.32
N LEU A 174 -11.75 24.85 -4.63
CA LEU A 174 -12.19 23.69 -5.38
C LEU A 174 -11.16 22.55 -5.30
N TYR A 175 -9.88 22.84 -5.55
CA TYR A 175 -8.83 21.82 -5.48
C TYR A 175 -8.62 21.29 -4.05
N ALA A 176 -8.74 22.13 -3.01
CA ALA A 176 -8.66 21.69 -1.62
C ALA A 176 -9.83 20.75 -1.26
N TRP A 177 -11.04 21.09 -1.68
CA TRP A 177 -12.23 20.24 -1.53
C TRP A 177 -12.08 18.92 -2.29
N MET A 178 -11.67 18.97 -3.56
CA MET A 178 -11.42 17.78 -4.39
C MET A 178 -10.37 16.88 -3.75
N ARG A 179 -9.24 17.44 -3.30
CA ARG A 179 -8.18 16.69 -2.60
C ARG A 179 -8.73 15.98 -1.37
N GLY A 180 -9.52 16.66 -0.53
CA GLY A 180 -10.13 16.06 0.65
C GLY A 180 -11.09 14.92 0.30
N ARG A 181 -11.95 15.12 -0.71
CA ARG A 181 -12.90 14.11 -1.16
C ARG A 181 -12.21 12.89 -1.76
N ILE A 182 -11.21 13.11 -2.62
CA ILE A 182 -10.43 12.06 -3.27
C ILE A 182 -9.60 11.29 -2.25
N ALA A 183 -8.93 11.97 -1.30
CA ALA A 183 -8.13 11.29 -0.27
C ALA A 183 -8.99 10.35 0.59
N GLY A 184 -10.21 10.77 0.96
CA GLY A 184 -11.15 9.94 1.70
C GLY A 184 -11.55 8.68 0.93
N ILE A 185 -11.95 8.83 -0.34
CA ILE A 185 -12.32 7.70 -1.21
C ILE A 185 -11.11 6.79 -1.47
N PHE A 186 -9.94 7.37 -1.72
CA PHE A 186 -8.71 6.63 -2.00
C PHE A 186 -8.33 5.69 -0.86
N PHE A 187 -8.40 6.16 0.41
CA PHE A 187 -8.12 5.32 1.57
C PHE A 187 -9.14 4.19 1.76
N GLN A 188 -10.44 4.48 1.54
CA GLN A 188 -11.50 3.47 1.64
C GLN A 188 -11.33 2.38 0.57
N THR A 189 -11.04 2.77 -0.67
CA THR A 189 -10.78 1.84 -1.77
C THR A 189 -9.53 1.01 -1.52
N TYR A 190 -8.47 1.61 -0.97
CA TYR A 190 -7.26 0.88 -0.58
C TYR A 190 -7.56 -0.21 0.46
N LYS A 191 -8.36 0.09 1.50
CA LYS A 191 -8.76 -0.91 2.51
C LYS A 191 -9.50 -2.09 1.89
N LEU A 192 -10.46 -1.81 1.01
CA LEU A 192 -11.22 -2.85 0.30
C LEU A 192 -10.30 -3.72 -0.55
N ALA A 193 -9.38 -3.11 -1.31
CA ALA A 193 -8.41 -3.83 -2.13
C ALA A 193 -7.47 -4.68 -1.27
N TYR A 194 -7.00 -4.15 -0.15
CA TYR A 194 -6.16 -4.85 0.81
C TYR A 194 -6.86 -6.09 1.41
N ASP A 195 -8.11 -5.92 1.85
CA ASP A 195 -8.90 -7.01 2.42
C ASP A 195 -9.14 -8.11 1.38
N GLN A 196 -9.41 -7.74 0.12
CA GLN A 196 -9.57 -8.69 -0.96
C GLN A 196 -8.25 -9.43 -1.28
N ALA A 197 -7.11 -8.73 -1.27
CA ALA A 197 -5.80 -9.36 -1.43
C ALA A 197 -5.49 -10.34 -0.29
N LYS A 198 -5.89 -10.00 0.94
CA LYS A 198 -5.76 -10.91 2.10
C LYS A 198 -6.66 -12.14 1.99
N ARG A 199 -7.87 -12.00 1.43
CA ARG A 199 -8.73 -13.16 1.12
C ARG A 199 -8.10 -14.06 0.06
N ALA A 200 -7.49 -13.49 -0.98
CA ALA A 200 -6.75 -14.26 -1.98
C ALA A 200 -5.55 -15.00 -1.37
N GLU A 201 -4.81 -14.37 -0.47
CA GLU A 201 -3.72 -15.04 0.27
C GLU A 201 -4.24 -16.19 1.15
N LYS A 202 -5.40 -16.01 1.80
CA LYS A 202 -6.04 -17.08 2.58
C LYS A 202 -6.51 -18.23 1.68
N ALA A 203 -7.08 -17.95 0.50
CA ALA A 203 -7.48 -18.95 -0.48
C ALA A 203 -6.27 -19.76 -0.97
N LEU A 204 -5.17 -19.09 -1.32
CA LEU A 204 -3.92 -19.76 -1.71
C LEU A 204 -3.39 -20.69 -0.59
N ARG A 205 -3.35 -20.21 0.66
CA ARG A 205 -2.96 -21.04 1.81
C ARG A 205 -3.85 -22.26 1.96
N TYR A 206 -5.14 -22.10 1.75
CA TYR A 206 -6.10 -23.19 1.85
C TYR A 206 -5.90 -24.18 0.70
N GLU A 207 -5.87 -23.74 -0.55
CA GLU A 207 -5.71 -24.60 -1.74
C GLU A 207 -4.41 -25.41 -1.72
N HIS A 208 -3.29 -24.78 -1.36
CA HIS A 208 -1.98 -25.45 -1.27
C HIS A 208 -1.71 -26.07 0.10
N GLY A 209 -2.65 -25.96 1.04
CA GLY A 209 -2.53 -26.49 2.40
C GLY A 209 -1.30 -25.98 3.16
N LEU A 210 -0.90 -24.73 2.92
CA LEU A 210 0.22 -24.06 3.60
C LEU A 210 -0.21 -23.56 4.98
N ALA A 211 0.68 -23.67 5.98
CA ALA A 211 0.41 -23.19 7.33
C ALA A 211 0.45 -21.66 7.42
N SER A 212 1.42 -21.03 6.74
CA SER A 212 1.54 -19.58 6.68
C SER A 212 2.16 -19.16 5.35
N THR A 213 1.84 -17.94 4.92
CA THR A 213 2.51 -17.27 3.80
C THR A 213 2.71 -15.81 4.18
N ASN A 214 3.62 -15.12 3.49
CA ASN A 214 3.91 -13.71 3.72
C ASN A 214 4.02 -12.95 2.41
N HIS A 215 3.04 -13.14 1.53
CA HIS A 215 3.02 -12.46 0.22
C HIS A 215 2.41 -11.07 0.36
N ILE A 216 1.26 -10.96 1.04
CA ILE A 216 0.60 -9.67 1.28
C ILE A 216 1.03 -9.16 2.65
N LYS A 217 1.73 -8.04 2.72
CA LYS A 217 2.29 -7.46 3.95
C LYS A 217 1.38 -6.37 4.50
N PHE A 218 1.52 -6.05 5.78
CA PHE A 218 0.93 -4.83 6.32
C PHE A 218 1.85 -3.64 6.00
N GLY A 219 1.27 -2.44 5.86
CA GLY A 219 2.04 -1.19 5.76
C GLY A 219 2.29 -0.66 4.34
N TYR A 220 1.54 -1.08 3.32
CA TYR A 220 1.61 -0.44 1.99
C TYR A 220 1.16 1.03 2.01
N TRP A 221 0.32 1.40 2.98
CA TRP A 221 -0.17 2.76 3.13
C TRP A 221 0.80 3.65 3.92
N ASP A 222 1.43 4.60 3.24
CA ASP A 222 2.25 5.64 3.86
C ASP A 222 1.41 6.90 4.18
N SER A 223 1.12 7.12 5.45
CA SER A 223 0.35 8.28 5.90
C SER A 223 1.06 9.63 5.68
N LEU A 224 2.40 9.64 5.65
CA LEU A 224 3.18 10.87 5.41
C LEU A 224 3.06 11.35 3.96
N ARG A 225 2.75 10.42 3.04
CA ARG A 225 2.64 10.68 1.60
C ARG A 225 1.23 10.41 1.07
N GLN A 226 0.22 10.48 1.94
CA GLN A 226 -1.20 10.29 1.56
C GLN A 226 -1.49 8.95 0.86
N GLY A 227 -0.70 7.90 1.14
CA GLY A 227 -0.85 6.56 0.56
C GLY A 227 -0.48 6.46 -0.92
N LEU A 228 0.19 7.47 -1.49
CA LEU A 228 0.66 7.41 -2.88
C LEU A 228 1.57 6.18 -3.07
N LEU A 229 1.42 5.51 -4.21
CA LEU A 229 2.12 4.27 -4.58
C LEU A 229 1.72 3.00 -3.81
N ALA A 230 0.77 3.06 -2.88
CA ALA A 230 0.30 1.88 -2.15
C ALA A 230 -0.33 0.82 -3.07
N GLY A 231 -1.00 1.26 -4.15
CA GLY A 231 -1.62 0.36 -5.13
C GLY A 231 -0.59 -0.42 -5.94
N GLU A 232 0.49 0.23 -6.37
CA GLU A 232 1.58 -0.36 -7.15
C GLU A 232 2.32 -1.43 -6.36
N GLN A 233 2.60 -1.16 -5.07
CA GLN A 233 3.20 -2.15 -4.18
C GLN A 233 2.28 -3.36 -3.96
N LEU A 234 1.00 -3.11 -3.68
CA LEU A 234 0.01 -4.18 -3.51
C LEU A 234 -0.15 -5.01 -4.79
N HIS A 235 -0.17 -4.36 -5.96
CA HIS A 235 -0.26 -5.03 -7.25
C HIS A 235 0.96 -5.92 -7.53
N HIS A 236 2.16 -5.44 -7.22
CA HIS A 236 3.38 -6.22 -7.35
C HIS A 236 3.34 -7.48 -6.47
N ASP A 237 2.96 -7.36 -5.20
CA ASP A 237 2.88 -8.51 -4.30
C ASP A 237 1.73 -9.48 -4.67
N LEU A 238 0.63 -8.98 -5.26
CA LEU A 238 -0.39 -9.84 -5.89
C LEU A 238 0.17 -10.64 -7.07
N LYS A 239 1.03 -10.05 -7.91
CA LYS A 239 1.70 -10.78 -8.98
C LYS A 239 2.68 -11.82 -8.47
N ARG A 240 3.35 -11.55 -7.35
CA ARG A 240 4.18 -12.56 -6.67
C ARG A 240 3.36 -13.70 -6.09
N LEU A 241 2.16 -13.40 -5.58
CA LEU A 241 1.20 -14.39 -5.08
C LEU A 241 0.70 -15.27 -6.23
N GLU A 242 0.35 -14.68 -7.38
CA GLU A 242 -0.04 -15.39 -8.59
C GLU A 242 1.07 -16.32 -9.10
N GLN A 243 2.32 -15.82 -9.19
CA GLN A 243 3.46 -16.64 -9.58
C GLN A 243 3.68 -17.83 -8.63
N ALA A 244 3.60 -17.59 -7.32
CA ALA A 244 3.73 -18.65 -6.32
C ALA A 244 2.63 -19.72 -6.46
N HIS A 245 1.40 -19.31 -6.79
CA HIS A 245 0.33 -20.25 -7.10
C HIS A 245 0.67 -21.08 -8.33
N LEU A 246 1.10 -20.47 -9.44
CA LEU A 246 1.44 -21.18 -10.67
C LEU A 246 2.60 -22.17 -10.48
N ASP A 247 3.63 -21.81 -9.72
CA ASP A 247 4.80 -22.67 -9.48
C ASP A 247 4.45 -23.92 -8.63
N GLN A 248 3.50 -23.76 -7.71
CA GLN A 248 3.05 -24.81 -6.79
C GLN A 248 1.85 -25.61 -7.33
N ASN A 249 1.12 -25.06 -8.30
CA ASN A 249 -0.03 -25.71 -8.92
C ASN A 249 0.42 -26.88 -9.80
N ARG A 250 0.62 -28.01 -9.12
CA ARG A 250 0.99 -29.29 -9.73
C ARG A 250 -0.17 -30.23 -9.59
N ARG A 251 -0.27 -31.14 -10.55
CA ARG A 251 -1.30 -32.17 -10.51
C ARG A 251 -0.98 -33.19 -9.42
N HIS A 252 -1.78 -33.18 -8.37
CA HIS A 252 -1.81 -34.26 -7.37
C HIS A 252 -2.49 -35.50 -7.94
N TYR A 253 -2.23 -36.66 -7.35
CA TYR A 253 -2.93 -37.89 -7.72
C TYR A 253 -4.38 -37.80 -7.28
N GLU A 254 -5.31 -37.99 -8.21
CA GLU A 254 -6.75 -38.00 -7.94
C GLU A 254 -7.17 -39.44 -7.70
N LEU A 255 -7.64 -39.74 -6.49
CA LEU A 255 -8.05 -41.08 -6.08
C LEU A 255 -9.52 -41.07 -5.65
N THR A 256 -10.20 -42.21 -5.88
CA THR A 256 -11.55 -42.46 -5.37
C THR A 256 -11.50 -43.70 -4.51
N ARG A 257 -12.04 -43.61 -3.29
CA ARG A 257 -12.20 -44.74 -2.39
C ARG A 257 -13.65 -44.83 -1.93
N HIS A 258 -14.17 -46.04 -1.94
CA HIS A 258 -15.48 -46.36 -1.37
C HIS A 258 -15.25 -47.04 -0.01
N ILE A 259 -15.79 -46.45 1.04
CA ILE A 259 -15.61 -46.92 2.41
C ILE A 259 -16.95 -47.42 2.92
N SER A 260 -17.03 -48.72 3.19
CA SER A 260 -18.17 -49.37 3.83
C SER A 260 -18.06 -49.22 5.34
N LEU A 261 -19.09 -48.66 5.97
CA LEU A 261 -19.17 -48.55 7.43
C LEU A 261 -19.22 -49.94 8.07
N LEU A 262 -19.93 -50.89 7.44
CA LEU A 262 -19.99 -52.27 7.88
C LEU A 262 -18.60 -52.94 7.99
N GLN A 263 -17.67 -52.64 7.07
CA GLN A 263 -16.31 -53.18 7.11
C GLN A 263 -15.36 -52.39 8.01
N LEU A 264 -15.62 -51.10 8.18
CA LEU A 264 -14.77 -50.19 8.96
C LEU A 264 -15.07 -50.30 10.45
N ASP A 265 -16.33 -50.12 10.83
CA ASP A 265 -16.83 -50.15 12.20
C ASP A 265 -18.28 -50.65 12.22
N PRO A 266 -18.49 -51.97 12.32
CA PRO A 266 -19.84 -52.53 12.34
C PRO A 266 -20.64 -52.12 13.59
N LEU A 267 -20.00 -51.81 14.71
CA LEU A 267 -20.70 -51.38 15.92
C LEU A 267 -21.33 -50.00 15.71
N ALA A 268 -20.65 -49.11 14.99
CA ALA A 268 -21.21 -47.83 14.57
C ALA A 268 -22.46 -48.01 13.69
N LEU A 269 -22.50 -49.03 12.82
CA LEU A 269 -23.70 -49.32 12.02
C LEU A 269 -24.88 -49.80 12.89
N ILE A 270 -24.62 -50.67 13.87
CA ILE A 270 -25.66 -51.13 14.82
C ILE A 270 -26.20 -49.94 15.64
N ALA A 271 -25.31 -49.07 16.12
CA ALA A 271 -25.68 -47.85 16.84
C ALA A 271 -26.55 -46.93 15.96
N LEU A 272 -26.22 -46.83 14.66
CA LEU A 272 -27.00 -46.05 13.70
C LEU A 272 -28.42 -46.62 13.52
N ARG A 273 -28.57 -47.93 13.35
CA ARG A 273 -29.90 -48.57 13.18
C ARG A 273 -30.79 -48.40 14.42
N THR A 274 -30.20 -48.58 15.60
CA THR A 274 -30.93 -48.54 16.87
C THR A 274 -31.29 -47.12 17.30
N THR A 275 -30.33 -46.18 17.29
CA THR A 275 -30.51 -44.82 17.83
C THR A 275 -30.75 -43.75 16.77
N GLY A 276 -30.47 -44.05 15.50
CA GLY A 276 -30.42 -43.06 14.42
C GLY A 276 -29.14 -42.22 14.41
N ARG A 277 -28.12 -42.49 15.24
CA ARG A 277 -26.86 -41.73 15.23
C ARG A 277 -25.63 -42.63 15.41
N CYS A 278 -24.54 -42.29 14.75
CA CYS A 278 -23.25 -42.94 14.99
C CYS A 278 -22.07 -41.99 14.74
N THR A 279 -20.92 -42.36 15.30
CA THR A 279 -19.63 -41.72 15.07
C THR A 279 -18.62 -42.77 14.63
N PHE A 280 -17.80 -42.46 13.64
CA PHE A 280 -16.76 -43.36 13.14
C PHE A 280 -15.55 -42.56 12.66
N ALA A 281 -14.38 -43.20 12.67
CA ALA A 281 -13.13 -42.59 12.24
C ALA A 281 -12.57 -43.28 10.99
N LEU A 282 -11.99 -42.49 10.09
CA LEU A 282 -11.22 -42.94 8.94
C LEU A 282 -9.72 -42.89 9.30
N PRO A 283 -9.10 -44.03 9.68
CA PRO A 283 -7.69 -44.06 10.06
C PRO A 283 -6.77 -43.93 8.83
N GLU A 284 -5.52 -43.55 9.05
CA GLU A 284 -4.53 -43.45 7.97
C GLU A 284 -4.27 -44.80 7.28
N ALA A 285 -4.21 -45.88 8.08
CA ALA A 285 -3.98 -47.24 7.62
C ALA A 285 -5.01 -47.69 6.56
N LEU A 286 -6.23 -47.15 6.60
CA LEU A 286 -7.24 -47.38 5.57
C LEU A 286 -6.67 -47.02 4.19
N PHE A 287 -6.17 -45.80 4.04
CA PHE A 287 -5.61 -45.29 2.78
C PHE A 287 -4.29 -45.94 2.39
N ASP A 288 -3.48 -46.34 3.37
CA ASP A 288 -2.20 -47.02 3.12
C ASP A 288 -2.37 -48.43 2.56
N MET A 289 -3.48 -49.12 2.87
CA MET A 289 -3.79 -50.43 2.28
C MET A 289 -3.96 -50.38 0.76
N ASP A 290 -4.45 -49.26 0.20
CA ASP A 290 -4.62 -49.13 -1.25
C ASP A 290 -3.35 -48.55 -1.90
N CYS A 291 -2.78 -47.52 -1.28
CA CYS A 291 -1.63 -46.79 -1.82
C CYS A 291 -0.66 -46.43 -0.69
N PRO A 292 0.25 -47.36 -0.32
CA PRO A 292 1.24 -47.12 0.71
C PRO A 292 2.27 -46.09 0.23
N GLY A 293 2.65 -45.17 1.12
CA GLY A 293 3.63 -44.11 0.81
C GLY A 293 3.05 -42.84 0.19
N HIS A 294 1.74 -42.74 0.05
CA HIS A 294 1.10 -41.46 -0.27
C HIS A 294 0.99 -40.58 0.99
N TYR A 295 1.25 -39.29 0.84
CA TYR A 295 1.04 -38.29 1.90
C TYR A 295 0.21 -37.12 1.36
N PHE A 296 -0.05 -36.13 2.20
CA PHE A 296 -0.80 -34.93 1.86
C PHE A 296 -2.20 -35.23 1.30
N ARG A 297 -2.88 -36.21 1.93
CA ARG A 297 -4.21 -36.69 1.50
C ARG A 297 -5.28 -35.68 1.90
N ARG A 298 -5.91 -35.05 0.89
CA ARG A 298 -6.94 -34.02 1.09
C ARG A 298 -8.19 -34.34 0.31
N ILE A 299 -9.34 -34.16 0.95
CA ILE A 299 -10.64 -34.46 0.38
C ILE A 299 -10.94 -33.48 -0.75
N LYS A 300 -11.49 -33.98 -1.86
CA LYS A 300 -12.04 -33.17 -2.94
C LYS A 300 -13.56 -33.16 -2.90
N THR A 301 -14.18 -34.33 -2.70
CA THR A 301 -15.63 -34.45 -2.51
C THR A 301 -15.96 -35.67 -1.65
N VAL A 302 -17.07 -35.58 -0.91
CA VAL A 302 -17.69 -36.72 -0.22
C VAL A 302 -19.11 -36.88 -0.73
N ALA A 303 -19.50 -38.11 -1.01
CA ALA A 303 -20.89 -38.48 -1.23
C ALA A 303 -21.25 -39.71 -0.39
N VAL A 304 -22.52 -39.86 -0.06
CA VAL A 304 -23.02 -40.94 0.79
C VAL A 304 -24.04 -41.77 0.02
N SER A 305 -23.90 -43.09 0.11
CA SER A 305 -24.93 -44.04 -0.29
C SER A 305 -25.39 -44.85 0.91
N ILE A 306 -26.70 -44.95 1.12
CA ILE A 306 -27.29 -45.76 2.19
C ILE A 306 -28.26 -46.75 1.52
N PRO A 307 -27.79 -47.96 1.15
CA PRO A 307 -28.67 -48.99 0.65
C PRO A 307 -29.62 -49.43 1.77
N CYS A 308 -30.91 -49.17 1.56
CA CYS A 308 -31.99 -49.48 2.49
C CYS A 308 -33.30 -49.71 1.73
N VAL A 309 -34.27 -50.35 2.39
CA VAL A 309 -35.59 -50.58 1.80
C VAL A 309 -36.50 -49.44 2.19
N THR A 310 -36.76 -48.54 1.24
CA THR A 310 -37.68 -47.42 1.41
C THR A 310 -38.89 -47.54 0.50
N GLY A 311 -40.02 -46.96 0.91
CA GLY A 311 -41.21 -46.88 0.08
C GLY A 311 -41.03 -45.91 -1.09
N PRO A 312 -41.86 -46.02 -2.15
CA PRO A 312 -41.83 -45.07 -3.26
C PRO A 312 -42.02 -43.63 -2.75
N TYR A 313 -41.25 -42.69 -3.32
CA TYR A 313 -41.27 -41.26 -2.95
C TYR A 313 -40.87 -40.95 -1.50
N THR A 314 -40.26 -41.88 -0.78
CA THR A 314 -39.71 -41.64 0.56
C THR A 314 -38.26 -41.20 0.45
N SER A 315 -37.89 -40.08 1.08
CA SER A 315 -36.51 -39.58 1.10
C SER A 315 -35.69 -40.23 2.21
N VAL A 316 -34.40 -40.41 1.94
CA VAL A 316 -33.43 -40.89 2.95
C VAL A 316 -32.63 -39.69 3.40
N ASN A 317 -33.16 -39.00 4.42
CA ASN A 317 -32.54 -37.82 4.98
C ASN A 317 -31.53 -38.20 6.05
N CYS A 318 -30.27 -37.89 5.80
CA CYS A 318 -29.16 -38.18 6.68
C CYS A 318 -28.23 -36.97 6.74
N THR A 319 -27.81 -36.56 7.93
CA THR A 319 -26.82 -35.51 8.13
C THR A 319 -25.46 -36.14 8.37
N LEU A 320 -24.50 -35.85 7.48
CA LEU A 320 -23.10 -36.22 7.66
C LEU A 320 -22.31 -34.99 8.07
N THR A 321 -21.61 -35.06 9.20
CA THR A 321 -20.81 -33.97 9.77
C THR A 321 -19.37 -34.39 9.95
N LEU A 322 -18.43 -33.54 9.52
CA LEU A 322 -17.00 -33.72 9.76
C LEU A 322 -16.65 -33.11 11.12
N LEU A 323 -16.26 -33.94 12.09
CA LEU A 323 -15.92 -33.51 13.45
C LEU A 323 -14.46 -33.06 13.55
N LYS A 324 -13.56 -33.83 12.94
CA LYS A 324 -12.12 -33.58 12.97
C LYS A 324 -11.49 -34.07 11.68
N SER A 325 -10.49 -33.36 11.18
CA SER A 325 -9.67 -33.87 10.07
C SER A 325 -8.18 -33.63 10.30
N ARG A 326 -7.37 -34.40 9.60
CA ARG A 326 -5.91 -34.39 9.72
C ARG A 326 -5.26 -34.69 8.37
N VAL A 327 -4.17 -33.98 8.09
CA VAL A 327 -3.33 -34.19 6.90
C VAL A 327 -1.90 -34.49 7.33
N ARG A 328 -1.28 -35.54 6.80
CA ARG A 328 0.17 -35.73 6.86
C ARG A 328 0.84 -34.79 5.87
N THR A 329 1.58 -33.80 6.35
CA THR A 329 2.26 -32.78 5.54
C THR A 329 3.67 -33.17 5.12
N SER A 330 4.33 -34.05 5.88
CA SER A 330 5.69 -34.51 5.58
C SER A 330 5.72 -35.84 4.84
N ALA A 331 6.63 -35.95 3.87
CA ALA A 331 6.96 -37.20 3.20
C ALA A 331 7.88 -38.12 4.04
N THR A 332 8.43 -37.65 5.16
CA THR A 332 9.37 -38.44 5.98
C THR A 332 8.67 -39.19 7.12
N PRO A 333 9.01 -40.47 7.33
CA PRO A 333 8.43 -41.27 8.43
C PRO A 333 9.00 -40.90 9.81
N GLY A 334 10.01 -40.04 9.94
CA GLY A 334 10.50 -39.56 11.24
C GLY A 334 10.99 -40.68 12.18
N GLY A 335 10.72 -40.55 13.49
CA GLY A 335 11.07 -41.53 14.52
C GLY A 335 10.07 -42.69 14.69
N GLY A 336 9.03 -42.75 13.86
CA GLY A 336 7.96 -43.76 13.90
C GLY A 336 6.86 -43.39 12.91
N TYR A 337 6.25 -44.36 12.23
CA TYR A 337 5.26 -44.07 11.19
C TYR A 337 4.01 -43.38 11.75
N GLU A 338 3.52 -43.89 12.87
CA GLU A 338 2.38 -43.35 13.61
C GLU A 338 2.59 -41.90 14.02
N ARG A 339 1.47 -41.21 14.23
CA ARG A 339 1.50 -39.87 14.83
C ARG A 339 1.83 -40.01 16.31
N ASN A 340 2.73 -39.17 16.80
CA ASN A 340 2.90 -39.03 18.24
C ASN A 340 1.68 -38.32 18.86
N GLU A 341 0.93 -38.99 19.72
CA GLU A 341 -0.23 -38.39 20.39
C GLU A 341 0.15 -37.53 21.60
N ASN A 342 1.33 -37.76 22.19
CA ASN A 342 1.79 -37.15 23.43
C ASN A 342 2.62 -35.87 23.23
N GLY A 343 2.80 -35.42 21.98
CA GLY A 343 3.60 -34.24 21.65
C GLY A 343 3.15 -33.56 20.35
N ASP A 344 3.79 -32.44 20.03
CA ASP A 344 3.53 -31.70 18.79
C ASP A 344 4.28 -32.37 17.62
N ASP A 345 3.53 -32.95 16.68
CA ASP A 345 4.07 -33.68 15.54
C ASP A 345 3.91 -32.84 14.26
N THR A 346 4.99 -32.14 13.88
CA THR A 346 5.01 -31.23 12.72
C THR A 346 4.77 -31.92 11.38
N ARG A 347 4.84 -33.26 11.34
CA ARG A 347 4.51 -34.06 10.15
C ARG A 347 3.02 -34.13 9.88
N PHE A 348 2.19 -33.78 10.87
CA PHE A 348 0.74 -33.76 10.75
C PHE A 348 0.20 -32.38 11.02
N ARG A 349 -0.85 -32.03 10.30
CA ARG A 349 -1.65 -30.83 10.55
C ARG A 349 -3.06 -31.27 10.88
N ASP A 350 -3.46 -31.05 12.11
CA ASP A 350 -4.84 -31.22 12.55
C ASP A 350 -5.65 -29.97 12.17
N ASP A 351 -6.85 -30.20 11.62
CA ASP A 351 -7.84 -29.17 11.38
C ASP A 351 -9.08 -29.49 12.22
N PHE A 352 -9.29 -28.63 13.23
CA PHE A 352 -10.45 -28.65 14.12
C PHE A 352 -11.48 -27.58 13.71
N GLY A 353 -11.46 -27.16 12.44
CA GLY A 353 -12.22 -26.04 11.90
C GLY A 353 -13.74 -26.13 12.11
N SER A 354 -14.46 -25.12 11.59
CA SER A 354 -15.92 -25.05 11.67
C SER A 354 -16.57 -26.36 11.20
N LEU A 355 -17.36 -26.99 12.07
CA LEU A 355 -18.14 -28.19 11.75
C LEU A 355 -18.88 -27.97 10.42
N GLN A 356 -18.44 -28.70 9.39
CA GLN A 356 -19.13 -28.72 8.10
C GLN A 356 -20.07 -29.93 8.09
N SER A 357 -21.22 -29.77 7.46
CA SER A 357 -22.19 -30.85 7.33
C SER A 357 -22.84 -30.81 5.96
N ILE A 358 -23.21 -31.99 5.45
CA ILE A 358 -24.09 -32.17 4.30
C ILE A 358 -25.34 -32.92 4.74
N VAL A 359 -26.43 -32.75 3.99
CA VAL A 359 -27.67 -33.50 4.21
C VAL A 359 -28.03 -34.23 2.93
N THR A 360 -28.26 -35.54 3.02
CA THR A 360 -28.75 -36.33 1.88
C THR A 360 -30.25 -36.19 1.72
N SER A 361 -30.73 -36.34 0.49
CA SER A 361 -32.16 -36.47 0.19
C SER A 361 -32.49 -37.84 -0.42
N SER A 362 -31.63 -38.34 -1.30
CA SER A 362 -31.79 -39.67 -1.92
C SER A 362 -30.92 -40.73 -1.26
N ALA A 363 -29.80 -40.32 -0.66
CA ALA A 363 -28.74 -41.21 -0.17
C ALA A 363 -28.29 -42.25 -1.22
N GLN A 364 -28.22 -41.85 -2.49
CA GLN A 364 -27.63 -42.62 -3.58
C GLN A 364 -26.54 -41.79 -4.24
N ASN A 365 -25.29 -42.03 -3.85
CA ASN A 365 -24.13 -41.24 -4.24
C ASN A 365 -24.40 -39.73 -4.08
N ASP A 366 -25.03 -39.37 -2.96
CA ASP A 366 -25.55 -38.05 -2.68
C ASP A 366 -24.51 -37.22 -1.92
N SER A 367 -24.09 -36.09 -2.49
CA SER A 367 -23.11 -35.19 -1.87
C SER A 367 -23.76 -34.06 -1.06
N GLY A 368 -25.09 -34.04 -0.93
CA GLY A 368 -25.86 -32.93 -0.35
C GLY A 368 -25.88 -31.65 -1.19
N LEU A 369 -25.55 -31.76 -2.48
CA LEU A 369 -25.69 -30.69 -3.47
C LEU A 369 -26.66 -31.15 -4.56
N PHE A 370 -27.39 -30.22 -5.17
CA PHE A 370 -28.24 -30.55 -6.33
C PHE A 370 -27.43 -31.05 -7.53
N GLU A 371 -26.27 -30.44 -7.78
CA GLU A 371 -25.32 -30.85 -8.80
C GLU A 371 -23.89 -30.71 -8.28
N THR A 372 -23.10 -31.78 -8.37
CA THR A 372 -21.67 -31.75 -8.01
C THR A 372 -20.84 -31.20 -9.17
N ASN A 373 -20.63 -29.89 -9.20
CA ASN A 373 -19.79 -29.26 -10.22
C ASN A 373 -18.37 -28.99 -9.68
N LEU A 374 -17.38 -29.67 -10.25
CA LEU A 374 -15.96 -29.48 -9.90
C LEU A 374 -15.37 -28.13 -10.37
N ARG A 375 -16.13 -27.35 -11.16
CA ARG A 375 -15.78 -26.03 -11.67
C ARG A 375 -16.58 -24.89 -11.01
N ASP A 376 -17.22 -25.13 -9.87
CA ASP A 376 -17.85 -24.06 -9.08
C ASP A 376 -16.77 -23.10 -8.56
N GLU A 377 -17.10 -21.81 -8.44
CA GLU A 377 -16.24 -20.78 -7.86
C GLU A 377 -16.11 -20.95 -6.33
N ARG A 378 -17.02 -21.69 -5.72
CA ARG A 378 -17.02 -22.01 -4.29
C ARG A 378 -16.43 -23.39 -4.06
N TYR A 379 -15.75 -23.55 -2.92
CA TYR A 379 -15.30 -24.86 -2.47
C TYR A 379 -16.49 -25.79 -2.21
N LEU A 380 -16.33 -27.05 -2.61
CA LEU A 380 -17.30 -28.10 -2.35
C LEU A 380 -17.30 -28.47 -0.85
N PRO A 381 -18.39 -29.06 -0.33
CA PRO A 381 -18.43 -29.52 1.04
C PRO A 381 -17.25 -30.44 1.35
N PHE A 382 -16.56 -30.17 2.46
CA PHE A 382 -15.35 -30.88 2.93
C PHE A 382 -14.13 -30.79 2.02
N GLU A 383 -14.17 -30.02 0.94
CA GLU A 383 -13.03 -29.83 0.07
C GLU A 383 -11.82 -29.32 0.86
N GLY A 384 -10.63 -29.82 0.58
CA GLY A 384 -9.40 -29.40 1.23
C GLY A 384 -9.22 -29.90 2.66
N ALA A 385 -10.23 -30.51 3.30
CA ALA A 385 -10.11 -31.16 4.60
C ALA A 385 -9.20 -32.40 4.52
N GLY A 386 -8.69 -32.87 5.66
CA GLY A 386 -7.84 -34.06 5.70
C GLY A 386 -8.60 -35.36 5.49
N ALA A 387 -8.02 -36.30 4.75
CA ALA A 387 -8.64 -37.62 4.53
C ALA A 387 -8.71 -38.44 5.83
N ILE A 388 -7.70 -38.31 6.71
CA ILE A 388 -7.74 -38.87 8.06
C ILE A 388 -8.73 -38.03 8.85
N SER A 389 -9.85 -38.61 9.25
CA SER A 389 -10.98 -37.80 9.71
C SER A 389 -11.93 -38.56 10.63
N GLU A 390 -12.69 -37.82 11.44
CA GLU A 390 -13.73 -38.34 12.31
C GLU A 390 -15.08 -37.74 11.89
N TRP A 391 -16.07 -38.61 11.72
CA TRP A 391 -17.37 -38.28 11.15
C TRP A 391 -18.48 -38.62 12.12
N ARG A 392 -19.54 -37.83 12.06
CA ARG A 392 -20.83 -38.12 12.68
C ARG A 392 -21.91 -38.24 11.64
N LEU A 393 -22.72 -39.27 11.77
CA LEU A 393 -23.86 -39.51 10.90
C LEU A 393 -25.13 -39.53 11.75
N GLU A 394 -26.14 -38.76 11.35
CA GLU A 394 -27.39 -38.62 12.08
C GLU A 394 -28.61 -38.72 11.15
N LEU A 395 -29.54 -39.60 11.51
CA LEU A 395 -30.84 -39.83 10.90
C LEU A 395 -31.97 -39.27 11.81
N PRO A 396 -33.08 -38.78 11.26
CA PRO A 396 -34.22 -38.28 12.05
C PRO A 396 -34.89 -39.34 12.92
N ASN A 397 -34.67 -39.30 14.25
CA ASN A 397 -35.17 -40.34 15.14
C ASN A 397 -36.62 -40.12 15.65
N GLU A 398 -37.10 -38.86 15.71
CA GLU A 398 -38.45 -38.56 16.24
C GLU A 398 -39.57 -39.09 15.34
N TYR A 399 -39.40 -38.93 14.02
CA TYR A 399 -40.34 -39.37 13.00
C TYR A 399 -39.58 -40.14 11.92
N ARG A 400 -39.41 -41.45 12.15
CA ARG A 400 -38.74 -42.35 11.20
C ARG A 400 -39.61 -42.52 9.95
N GLN A 401 -39.11 -42.05 8.81
CA GLN A 401 -39.78 -42.14 7.50
C GLN A 401 -39.74 -43.56 6.90
N PHE A 402 -38.78 -44.37 7.34
CA PHE A 402 -38.62 -45.76 6.95
C PHE A 402 -37.98 -46.54 8.09
N ASP A 403 -38.00 -47.87 7.98
CA ASP A 403 -37.41 -48.75 8.97
C ASP A 403 -35.89 -48.82 8.83
N TYR A 404 -35.17 -48.39 9.87
CA TYR A 404 -33.71 -48.34 9.89
C TYR A 404 -33.07 -49.72 9.95
N ASP A 405 -33.79 -50.75 10.38
CA ASP A 405 -33.27 -52.12 10.37
C ASP A 405 -33.03 -52.63 8.94
N THR A 406 -33.67 -52.01 7.95
CA THR A 406 -33.45 -52.28 6.52
C THR A 406 -32.15 -51.71 5.95
N ILE A 407 -31.42 -50.87 6.70
CA ILE A 407 -30.16 -50.27 6.25
C ILE A 407 -29.09 -51.36 6.19
N SER A 408 -28.69 -51.82 5.01
CA SER A 408 -27.70 -52.89 4.91
C SER A 408 -26.28 -52.40 5.22
N ASP A 409 -25.93 -51.19 4.77
CA ASP A 409 -24.62 -50.57 4.95
C ASP A 409 -24.72 -49.03 4.79
N VAL A 410 -23.65 -48.32 5.13
CA VAL A 410 -23.44 -46.92 4.75
C VAL A 410 -22.12 -46.84 4.00
N ILE A 411 -22.17 -46.38 2.76
CA ILE A 411 -21.01 -46.27 1.89
C ILE A 411 -20.65 -44.80 1.71
N LEU A 412 -19.43 -44.44 2.13
CA LEU A 412 -18.85 -43.14 1.83
C LEU A 412 -18.05 -43.23 0.53
N HIS A 413 -18.44 -42.44 -0.45
CA HIS A 413 -17.71 -42.22 -1.69
C HIS A 413 -16.79 -41.02 -1.50
N LEU A 414 -15.53 -41.30 -1.14
CA LEU A 414 -14.53 -40.28 -0.88
C LEU A 414 -13.64 -40.10 -2.12
N ARG A 415 -13.65 -38.90 -2.69
CA ARG A 415 -12.64 -38.50 -3.69
C ARG A 415 -11.62 -37.61 -3.00
N TYR A 416 -10.35 -37.92 -3.16
CA TYR A 416 -9.27 -37.20 -2.50
C TYR A 416 -8.05 -37.07 -3.41
N THR A 417 -7.21 -36.10 -3.10
CA THR A 417 -5.92 -35.90 -3.75
C THR A 417 -4.78 -36.32 -2.85
N ALA A 418 -3.69 -36.85 -3.41
CA ALA A 418 -2.50 -37.23 -2.65
C ALA A 418 -1.18 -36.97 -3.41
N CYS A 419 -0.06 -37.02 -2.68
CA CYS A 419 1.30 -36.88 -3.20
C CYS A 419 2.14 -38.14 -2.93
N GLU A 420 3.08 -38.46 -3.83
CA GLU A 420 4.07 -39.53 -3.64
C GLU A 420 5.12 -39.14 -2.59
N GLY A 421 5.22 -39.90 -1.49
CA GLY A 421 6.20 -39.69 -0.41
C GLY A 421 7.50 -40.50 -0.56
N GLY A 422 7.65 -41.28 -1.63
CA GLY A 422 8.84 -42.08 -1.92
C GLY A 422 8.92 -43.41 -1.17
N GLY A 423 9.97 -44.19 -1.48
CA GLY A 423 10.11 -45.58 -1.02
C GLY A 423 10.21 -45.73 0.50
N ALA A 424 10.89 -44.81 1.19
CA ALA A 424 11.04 -44.87 2.65
C ALA A 424 9.69 -44.77 3.38
N LEU A 425 8.81 -43.86 2.94
CA LEU A 425 7.46 -43.73 3.51
C LEU A 425 6.60 -44.95 3.16
N ARG A 426 6.74 -45.48 1.94
CA ARG A 426 6.03 -46.68 1.50
C ARG A 426 6.35 -47.89 2.36
N THR A 427 7.62 -48.17 2.62
CA THR A 427 8.04 -49.29 3.46
C THR A 427 7.54 -49.13 4.90
N ALA A 428 7.64 -47.92 5.45
CA ALA A 428 7.14 -47.63 6.79
C ALA A 428 5.61 -47.77 6.90
N ALA A 429 4.86 -47.31 5.88
CA ALA A 429 3.41 -47.46 5.81
C ALA A 429 2.98 -48.93 5.71
N ALA A 430 3.66 -49.71 4.87
CA ALA A 430 3.37 -51.14 4.72
C ALA A 430 3.64 -51.92 6.01
N ALA A 431 4.76 -51.64 6.69
CA ALA A 431 5.07 -52.24 7.99
C ALA A 431 4.01 -51.87 9.05
N TRP A 432 3.58 -50.61 9.07
CA TRP A 432 2.52 -50.14 9.97
C TRP A 432 1.19 -50.84 9.70
N VAL A 433 0.77 -50.96 8.43
CA VAL A 433 -0.44 -51.72 8.07
C VAL A 433 -0.35 -53.17 8.52
N GLY A 434 0.82 -53.82 8.34
CA GLY A 434 1.06 -55.17 8.85
C GLY A 434 0.86 -55.28 10.35
N GLU A 435 1.43 -54.34 11.12
CA GLU A 435 1.24 -54.26 12.57
C GLU A 435 -0.24 -54.05 12.96
N GLN A 436 -0.99 -53.22 12.21
CA GLN A 436 -2.42 -53.03 12.44
C GLN A 436 -3.23 -54.30 12.13
N VAL A 437 -2.85 -55.08 11.12
CA VAL A 437 -3.49 -56.38 10.83
C VAL A 437 -3.19 -57.40 11.92
N GLU A 438 -1.95 -57.45 12.42
CA GLU A 438 -1.57 -58.33 13.54
C GLU A 438 -2.35 -57.98 14.81
N LYS A 439 -2.53 -56.69 15.11
CA LYS A 439 -3.33 -56.18 16.24
C LYS A 439 -4.84 -56.24 16.02
N ALA A 440 -5.31 -56.76 14.88
CA ALA A 440 -6.72 -56.78 14.50
C ALA A 440 -7.41 -55.41 14.52
N ALA A 441 -6.66 -54.36 14.19
CA ALA A 441 -7.10 -52.96 14.17
C ALA A 441 -7.19 -52.37 12.74
N ALA A 442 -6.81 -53.14 11.71
CA ALA A 442 -6.98 -52.75 10.32
C ALA A 442 -8.46 -52.79 9.89
N ALA A 443 -8.86 -51.92 8.95
CA ALA A 443 -10.23 -51.97 8.44
C ALA A 443 -10.50 -53.30 7.71
N GLY A 444 -11.58 -53.99 8.09
CA GLY A 444 -11.88 -55.35 7.66
C GLY A 444 -11.35 -56.46 8.57
N SER A 445 -10.51 -56.16 9.57
CA SER A 445 -10.16 -57.08 10.68
C SER A 445 -11.33 -57.33 11.63
N VAL A 446 -12.38 -56.51 11.57
CA VAL A 446 -13.66 -56.77 12.22
C VAL A 446 -14.67 -57.19 11.16
N ARG A 447 -15.37 -58.29 11.41
CA ARG A 447 -16.38 -58.87 10.52
C ARG A 447 -17.70 -58.99 11.24
N PHE A 448 -18.71 -58.34 10.69
CA PHE A 448 -20.09 -58.48 11.14
C PHE A 448 -20.81 -59.49 10.26
N LEU A 449 -21.45 -60.46 10.90
CA LEU A 449 -22.23 -61.50 10.25
C LEU A 449 -23.64 -61.49 10.85
N SER A 450 -24.64 -61.29 10.02
CA SER A 450 -26.05 -61.43 10.39
C SER A 450 -26.50 -62.85 10.10
N MET A 451 -26.87 -63.60 11.14
CA MET A 451 -27.27 -64.99 10.95
C MET A 451 -28.51 -65.12 10.04
N ARG A 452 -29.45 -64.18 10.15
CA ARG A 452 -30.64 -64.11 9.28
C ARG A 452 -30.29 -63.90 7.79
N HIS A 453 -29.31 -63.05 7.48
CA HIS A 453 -29.02 -62.63 6.10
C HIS A 453 -27.87 -63.40 5.46
N ASP A 454 -26.79 -63.65 6.19
CA ASP A 454 -25.60 -64.35 5.70
C ASP A 454 -25.76 -65.87 5.77
N PHE A 455 -26.58 -66.38 6.71
CA PHE A 455 -26.83 -67.82 6.92
C PHE A 455 -28.34 -68.15 7.02
N PRO A 456 -29.16 -67.80 6.01
CA PRO A 456 -30.62 -67.88 6.10
C PRO A 456 -31.15 -69.30 6.30
N SER A 457 -30.48 -70.31 5.73
CA SER A 457 -30.86 -71.72 5.87
C SER A 457 -30.64 -72.25 7.28
N GLU A 458 -29.49 -71.91 7.86
CA GLU A 458 -29.07 -72.27 9.20
C GLU A 458 -29.96 -71.56 10.23
N TRP A 459 -30.25 -70.28 9.99
CA TRP A 459 -31.18 -69.50 10.80
C TRP A 459 -32.59 -70.07 10.82
N ALA A 460 -33.14 -70.47 9.66
CA ALA A 460 -34.46 -71.08 9.59
C ALA A 460 -34.53 -72.42 10.36
N ARG A 461 -33.45 -73.21 10.33
CA ARG A 461 -33.35 -74.45 11.12
C ARG A 461 -33.31 -74.17 12.62
N PHE A 462 -32.54 -73.17 13.04
CA PHE A 462 -32.48 -72.73 14.44
C PHE A 462 -33.85 -72.30 14.97
N LYS A 463 -34.60 -71.48 14.21
CA LYS A 463 -35.96 -71.04 14.57
C LYS A 463 -36.98 -72.18 14.62
N ALA A 464 -36.79 -73.23 13.81
CA ALA A 464 -37.68 -74.40 13.78
C ALA A 464 -37.33 -75.48 14.83
N ALA A 465 -36.24 -75.33 15.56
CA ALA A 465 -35.82 -76.29 16.57
C ALA A 465 -36.87 -76.37 17.71
N PRO A 466 -37.34 -77.57 18.09
CA PRO A 466 -38.29 -77.70 19.20
C PRO A 466 -37.60 -77.34 20.52
N MET A 467 -38.15 -76.38 21.25
CA MET A 467 -37.82 -76.12 22.65
C MET A 467 -38.90 -76.70 23.55
N GLY A 468 -38.51 -77.48 24.56
CA GLY A 468 -39.43 -78.13 25.50
C GLY A 468 -38.72 -78.57 26.78
N ASP A 469 -39.46 -79.12 27.75
CA ASP A 469 -38.98 -79.39 29.12
C ASP A 469 -37.71 -80.30 29.22
N GLU A 470 -37.38 -81.08 28.19
CA GLU A 470 -36.17 -81.93 28.13
C GLU A 470 -35.03 -81.36 27.25
N GLN A 471 -35.29 -80.35 26.41
CA GLN A 471 -34.31 -79.71 25.51
C GLN A 471 -34.39 -78.19 25.65
N ASN A 472 -33.56 -77.68 26.57
CA ASN A 472 -33.45 -76.26 26.91
C ASN A 472 -32.51 -75.46 25.99
N GLU A 473 -31.94 -76.08 24.96
CA GLU A 473 -30.98 -75.43 24.05
C GLU A 473 -31.31 -75.68 22.59
N ALA A 474 -31.31 -74.61 21.80
CA ALA A 474 -31.42 -74.63 20.35
C ALA A 474 -30.04 -74.46 19.71
N THR A 475 -29.75 -75.29 18.70
CA THR A 475 -28.43 -75.35 18.07
C THR A 475 -28.42 -74.62 16.73
N LEU A 476 -27.44 -73.73 16.53
CA LEU A 476 -27.16 -73.03 15.29
C LEU A 476 -25.75 -73.39 14.79
N SER A 477 -25.68 -74.22 13.75
CA SER A 477 -24.41 -74.58 13.11
C SER A 477 -24.15 -73.74 11.87
N ILE A 478 -23.05 -72.98 11.86
CA ILE A 478 -22.60 -72.16 10.73
C ILE A 478 -21.21 -72.61 10.27
N THR A 479 -20.86 -72.37 9.01
CA THR A 479 -19.52 -72.68 8.48
C THR A 479 -18.84 -71.41 7.98
N LEU A 480 -17.82 -70.96 8.70
CA LEU A 480 -17.01 -69.81 8.29
C LEU A 480 -15.97 -70.23 7.25
N LYS A 481 -16.04 -69.61 6.08
CA LYS A 481 -15.14 -69.84 4.94
C LYS A 481 -14.37 -68.56 4.63
N GLU A 482 -13.34 -68.69 3.80
CA GLU A 482 -12.54 -67.54 3.36
C GLU A 482 -13.36 -66.45 2.64
N GLU A 483 -14.48 -66.81 2.00
CA GLU A 483 -15.36 -65.88 1.29
C GLU A 483 -16.07 -64.87 2.20
N HIS A 484 -16.18 -65.16 3.50
CA HIS A 484 -16.77 -64.22 4.47
C HIS A 484 -15.79 -63.12 4.91
N TYR A 485 -14.50 -63.26 4.62
CA TYR A 485 -13.44 -62.33 5.00
C TYR A 485 -13.06 -61.41 3.81
N PRO A 486 -12.42 -60.26 4.04
CA PRO A 486 -11.98 -59.40 2.94
C PRO A 486 -10.97 -60.13 2.08
N PHE A 487 -10.88 -59.81 0.78
CA PHE A 487 -9.97 -60.49 -0.15
C PHE A 487 -8.51 -60.47 0.33
N TRP A 488 -8.05 -59.36 0.91
CA TRP A 488 -6.69 -59.23 1.44
C TRP A 488 -6.40 -60.19 2.60
N ALA A 489 -7.42 -60.72 3.29
CA ALA A 489 -7.25 -61.72 4.34
C ALA A 489 -6.57 -62.99 3.83
N ARG A 490 -6.68 -63.30 2.54
CA ARG A 490 -6.00 -64.47 1.94
C ARG A 490 -4.47 -64.38 2.03
N ALA A 491 -3.91 -63.18 2.08
CA ALA A 491 -2.48 -62.95 2.25
C ALA A 491 -2.00 -63.08 3.72
N VAL A 492 -2.93 -63.19 4.67
CA VAL A 492 -2.64 -63.35 6.10
C VAL A 492 -2.51 -64.83 6.44
N SER A 493 -1.31 -65.24 6.85
CA SER A 493 -1.04 -66.55 7.45
C SER A 493 -1.40 -66.55 8.93
N ASP A 494 -1.68 -67.74 9.48
CA ASP A 494 -1.93 -67.94 10.92
C ASP A 494 -3.01 -67.01 11.49
N LYS A 495 -4.17 -66.95 10.83
CA LYS A 495 -5.29 -66.14 11.29
C LYS A 495 -5.74 -66.62 12.66
N SER A 496 -5.83 -65.71 13.62
CA SER A 496 -6.36 -65.96 14.95
C SER A 496 -7.49 -64.99 15.27
N LEU A 497 -8.47 -65.49 16.01
CA LEU A 497 -9.49 -64.63 16.61
C LEU A 497 -8.90 -63.92 17.81
N GLN A 498 -9.22 -62.64 17.93
CA GLN A 498 -8.85 -61.83 19.08
C GLN A 498 -10.05 -61.66 20.00
N GLU A 499 -11.21 -61.33 19.44
CA GLU A 499 -12.45 -61.13 20.18
C GLU A 499 -13.64 -61.59 19.33
N VAL A 500 -14.65 -62.17 19.97
CA VAL A 500 -15.92 -62.51 19.34
C VAL A 500 -17.05 -61.96 20.22
N TRP A 501 -17.85 -61.08 19.65
CA TRP A 501 -19.06 -60.56 20.28
C TRP A 501 -20.29 -61.16 19.63
N ILE A 502 -21.27 -61.46 20.47
CA ILE A 502 -22.61 -61.84 20.06
C ILE A 502 -23.57 -60.76 20.50
N TYR A 503 -24.47 -60.43 19.59
CA TYR A 503 -25.54 -59.48 19.77
C TYR A 503 -26.87 -60.13 19.41
N VAL A 504 -27.86 -59.98 20.28
CA VAL A 504 -29.19 -60.58 20.15
C VAL A 504 -30.24 -59.50 20.30
N ALA A 505 -31.17 -59.44 19.35
CA ALA A 505 -32.42 -58.72 19.44
C ALA A 505 -33.55 -59.71 19.79
N PRO A 506 -34.00 -59.78 21.04
CA PRO A 506 -35.05 -60.71 21.45
C PRO A 506 -36.43 -60.20 20.99
N ALA A 507 -37.33 -61.12 20.60
CA ALA A 507 -38.68 -60.76 20.14
C ALA A 507 -39.57 -60.23 21.27
N GLU A 508 -39.41 -60.80 22.47
CA GLU A 508 -40.05 -60.35 23.69
C GLU A 508 -39.01 -60.20 24.82
N LYS A 509 -39.40 -59.57 25.93
CA LYS A 509 -38.50 -59.48 27.09
C LYS A 509 -38.21 -60.90 27.59
N PRO A 510 -36.94 -61.35 27.62
CA PRO A 510 -36.63 -62.73 27.93
C PRO A 510 -37.00 -63.06 29.38
N SER A 511 -37.50 -64.27 29.60
CA SER A 511 -37.91 -64.78 30.92
C SER A 511 -36.72 -65.11 31.83
N GLY A 512 -35.51 -65.25 31.26
CA GLY A 512 -34.24 -65.50 31.95
C GLY A 512 -33.03 -64.98 31.16
N PRO A 513 -31.80 -65.11 31.68
CA PRO A 513 -30.60 -64.71 30.96
C PRO A 513 -30.39 -65.59 29.72
N ILE A 514 -30.23 -64.98 28.55
CA ILE A 514 -29.85 -65.71 27.33
C ILE A 514 -28.35 -65.99 27.41
N THR A 515 -28.00 -67.27 27.36
CA THR A 515 -26.60 -67.72 27.32
C THR A 515 -26.33 -68.43 26.01
N VAL A 516 -25.18 -68.11 25.42
CA VAL A 516 -24.71 -68.76 24.19
C VAL A 516 -23.47 -69.57 24.52
N ARG A 517 -23.51 -70.88 24.24
CA ARG A 517 -22.39 -71.80 24.40
C ARG A 517 -21.80 -72.15 23.05
N LEU A 518 -20.48 -72.23 22.99
CA LEU A 518 -19.72 -72.58 21.80
C LEU A 518 -18.71 -73.67 22.17
N PRO A 519 -18.84 -74.90 21.67
CA PRO A 519 -17.84 -75.94 21.86
C PRO A 519 -16.61 -75.59 21.02
N VAL A 520 -15.44 -75.66 21.64
CA VAL A 520 -14.14 -75.48 20.99
C VAL A 520 -13.40 -76.82 21.01
N ASP A 521 -12.89 -77.22 19.85
CA ASP A 521 -12.20 -78.50 19.65
C ASP A 521 -11.12 -78.75 20.71
N GLY A 522 -11.34 -79.75 21.57
CA GLY A 522 -10.39 -80.20 22.59
C GLY A 522 -10.46 -79.48 23.95
N SER A 523 -11.49 -78.67 24.23
CA SER A 523 -11.65 -77.94 25.50
C SER A 523 -13.11 -77.90 26.03
N GLU A 524 -13.32 -77.38 27.24
CA GLU A 524 -14.67 -77.10 27.80
C GLU A 524 -15.41 -76.05 26.95
N GLU A 525 -16.75 -76.12 26.90
CA GLU A 525 -17.58 -75.15 26.18
C GLU A 525 -17.38 -73.73 26.72
N ILE A 526 -17.07 -72.79 25.83
CA ILE A 526 -17.05 -71.38 26.21
C ILE A 526 -18.48 -70.85 26.22
N GLN A 527 -18.82 -70.06 27.24
CA GLN A 527 -20.14 -69.45 27.38
C GLN A 527 -20.05 -67.93 27.38
N ALA A 528 -20.89 -67.28 26.58
CA ALA A 528 -21.16 -65.85 26.65
C ALA A 528 -22.53 -65.63 27.29
N SER A 529 -22.58 -64.86 28.39
CA SER A 529 -23.84 -64.45 29.01
C SER A 529 -24.22 -63.07 28.50
N LEU A 530 -25.40 -62.95 27.89
CA LEU A 530 -25.81 -61.71 27.23
C LEU A 530 -26.44 -60.74 28.24
N GLN A 531 -26.00 -59.49 28.22
CA GLN A 531 -26.51 -58.41 29.07
C GLN A 531 -26.98 -57.23 28.22
N ALA A 532 -27.87 -56.39 28.77
CA ALA A 532 -28.28 -55.18 28.08
C ALA A 532 -27.09 -54.21 27.93
N LEU A 533 -26.84 -53.76 26.70
CA LEU A 533 -25.67 -52.92 26.35
C LEU A 533 -25.81 -51.44 26.76
N GLY A 534 -26.90 -51.08 27.45
CA GLY A 534 -27.22 -49.72 27.86
C GLY A 534 -28.28 -49.05 26.97
N SER A 535 -28.74 -47.86 27.38
CA SER A 535 -29.84 -47.14 26.71
C SER A 535 -29.54 -46.77 25.25
N SER A 536 -28.26 -46.62 24.89
CA SER A 536 -27.79 -46.29 23.53
C SER A 536 -27.91 -47.45 22.54
N PHE A 537 -28.31 -48.65 22.95
CA PHE A 537 -28.48 -49.79 22.05
C PHE A 537 -29.90 -50.38 22.13
N GLY A 538 -30.86 -49.68 22.75
CA GLY A 538 -32.24 -50.15 22.86
C GLY A 538 -32.37 -51.45 23.68
N ASN A 539 -33.15 -52.41 23.17
CA ASN A 539 -33.39 -53.71 23.81
C ASN A 539 -32.34 -54.79 23.47
N LEU A 540 -31.22 -54.37 22.89
CA LEU A 540 -30.21 -55.26 22.34
C LEU A 540 -29.35 -55.85 23.46
N LEU A 541 -29.24 -57.16 23.48
CA LEU A 541 -28.43 -57.91 24.44
C LEU A 541 -27.09 -58.23 23.78
N GLY A 542 -25.99 -58.06 24.49
CA GLY A 542 -24.65 -58.36 24.00
C GLY A 542 -23.81 -59.10 25.02
N GLY A 543 -22.84 -59.85 24.50
CA GLY A 543 -21.82 -60.50 25.30
C GLY A 543 -20.62 -60.86 24.42
N SER A 544 -19.50 -61.16 25.05
CA SER A 544 -18.30 -61.65 24.39
C SER A 544 -17.96 -63.05 24.88
N PHE A 545 -17.32 -63.84 24.03
CA PHE A 545 -16.65 -65.06 24.46
C PHE A 545 -15.31 -64.72 25.12
N GLY A 546 -14.86 -65.56 26.06
CA GLY A 546 -13.59 -65.41 26.78
C GLY A 546 -12.35 -65.70 25.93
N ASP A 547 -11.20 -65.91 26.59
CA ASP A 547 -9.88 -65.93 25.93
C ASP A 547 -9.61 -67.12 24.99
N THR A 548 -10.30 -68.25 25.17
CA THR A 548 -10.13 -69.44 24.32
C THR A 548 -11.13 -69.43 23.18
N LEU A 549 -10.73 -68.91 22.02
CA LEU A 549 -11.59 -68.73 20.86
C LEU A 549 -11.44 -69.88 19.82
N PRO A 550 -12.50 -70.21 19.06
CA PRO A 550 -12.44 -71.22 18.00
C PRO A 550 -11.55 -70.78 16.83
N PRO A 551 -11.22 -71.69 15.89
CA PRO A 551 -10.52 -71.31 14.66
C PRO A 551 -11.33 -70.31 13.82
N VAL A 552 -10.62 -69.40 13.15
CA VAL A 552 -11.18 -68.33 12.29
C VAL A 552 -12.02 -68.90 11.12
N LEU A 553 -11.65 -70.08 10.66
CA LEU A 553 -12.31 -70.84 9.59
C LEU A 553 -12.77 -72.18 10.15
N GLY A 554 -13.89 -72.69 9.63
CA GLY A 554 -14.44 -73.98 10.03
C GLY A 554 -15.88 -73.90 10.47
N GLN A 555 -16.39 -75.02 10.97
CA GLN A 555 -17.76 -75.12 11.44
C GLN A 555 -17.84 -74.67 12.90
N TRP A 556 -18.74 -73.74 13.20
CA TRP A 556 -19.08 -73.29 14.53
C TRP A 556 -20.48 -73.76 14.87
N THR A 557 -20.69 -74.25 16.09
CA THR A 557 -21.98 -74.73 16.55
C THR A 557 -22.36 -73.99 17.83
N LEU A 558 -23.27 -73.03 17.71
CA LEU A 558 -23.73 -72.22 18.84
C LEU A 558 -24.94 -72.90 19.49
N HIS A 559 -24.92 -73.08 20.81
CA HIS A 559 -26.06 -73.56 21.59
C HIS A 559 -26.65 -72.37 22.36
N LEU A 560 -27.90 -72.02 22.08
CA LEU A 560 -28.58 -70.89 22.70
C LEU A 560 -29.72 -71.40 23.59
N THR A 561 -29.87 -70.82 24.77
CA THR A 561 -30.94 -71.16 25.72
C THR A 561 -32.32 -70.62 25.34
N ASP A 562 -32.42 -69.89 24.23
CA ASP A 562 -33.66 -69.30 23.73
C ASP A 562 -33.62 -69.22 22.20
N ASN A 563 -34.68 -69.68 21.53
CA ASN A 563 -34.86 -69.58 20.09
C ASN A 563 -35.93 -68.55 19.67
N SER A 564 -36.54 -67.85 20.63
CA SER A 564 -37.48 -66.72 20.42
C SER A 564 -36.77 -65.40 20.10
N ILE A 565 -35.66 -65.49 19.36
CA ILE A 565 -34.84 -64.36 18.94
C ILE A 565 -35.32 -63.85 17.57
N ASP A 566 -35.41 -62.54 17.41
CA ASP A 566 -35.68 -61.91 16.11
C ASP A 566 -34.40 -61.82 15.30
N ASP A 567 -33.32 -61.27 15.85
CA ASP A 567 -32.04 -61.21 15.14
C ASP A 567 -30.85 -61.61 16.02
N LEU A 568 -29.90 -62.28 15.37
CA LEU A 568 -28.62 -62.69 15.95
C LEU A 568 -27.50 -62.17 15.04
N TRP A 569 -26.60 -61.39 15.61
CA TRP A 569 -25.41 -60.87 14.94
C TRP A 569 -24.16 -61.34 15.66
N LEU A 570 -23.17 -61.73 14.85
CA LEU A 570 -21.86 -62.16 15.29
C LEU A 570 -20.84 -61.14 14.79
N VAL A 571 -20.08 -60.54 15.69
CA VAL A 571 -18.98 -59.63 15.37
C VAL A 571 -17.67 -60.31 15.72
N ILE A 572 -16.89 -60.62 14.71
CA ILE A 572 -15.65 -61.37 14.82
C ILE A 572 -14.48 -60.41 14.56
N LYS A 573 -13.60 -60.26 15.54
CA LYS A 573 -12.34 -59.54 15.38
C LYS A 573 -11.20 -60.54 15.23
N TRP A 574 -10.46 -60.41 14.15
CA TRP A 574 -9.42 -61.35 13.76
C TRP A 574 -8.17 -60.61 13.30
N GLY A 575 -7.03 -61.22 13.56
CA GLY A 575 -5.72 -60.74 13.14
C GLY A 575 -4.86 -61.89 12.66
N GLY A 576 -3.64 -61.58 12.29
CA GLY A 576 -2.65 -62.58 11.89
C GLY A 576 -1.46 -61.91 11.24
N ARG A 577 -0.45 -62.71 10.89
CA ARG A 577 0.75 -62.20 10.24
C ARG A 577 0.56 -62.17 8.74
N ILE A 578 0.91 -61.05 8.11
CA ILE A 578 1.02 -61.01 6.65
C ILE A 578 2.26 -61.83 6.29
N ALA A 579 2.12 -62.83 5.42
CA ALA A 579 3.26 -63.61 4.98
C ALA A 579 4.28 -62.68 4.27
N ASP A 580 5.56 -62.77 4.61
CA ASP A 580 6.66 -61.92 4.10
C ASP A 580 6.93 -62.04 2.57
N THR A 581 6.04 -62.67 1.81
CA THR A 581 6.25 -62.96 0.40
C THR A 581 4.96 -62.91 -0.42
N VAL A 582 4.70 -61.77 -1.06
CA VAL A 582 4.14 -61.77 -2.42
C VAL A 582 4.81 -60.67 -3.24
N SER A 583 6.07 -60.92 -3.63
CA SER A 583 6.55 -60.46 -4.94
C SER A 583 5.94 -61.40 -6.00
N ARG A 584 4.73 -61.09 -6.47
CA ARG A 584 4.21 -61.61 -7.74
C ARG A 584 3.44 -60.54 -8.47
#